data_AF-A0A220S3W3-F1
#
_entry.id   AF-A0A220S3W3-F1
#
_cell.length_a   1.000
_cell.length_b   1.000
_cell.length_c   1.000
_cell.angle_alpha   90.00
_cell.angle_beta   90.00
_cell.angle_gamma   90.00
#
_symmetry.space_group_name_H-M   'P 1'
#
loop_
_entity.id
_entity.type
_entity.pdbx_description
1 polymer ?
#
loop_
_entity_poly.entity_id
_entity_poly.type
_entity_poly.pdbx_seq_one_letter_code
_entity_poly.pdbx_strand_id
1 'polypeptide(L)'
;MCDKSLLRVREPEAVAMEIAATEKAVYELVANARHFLEQSRQMGLVRRLAYRTIAVAHPNLPEYPRKEFHIPSICWAEYEGKKRTDITDWAKIAVYLDKANASYDERLLHIRVHLTMRQFHSEGRRLYEILKTDYALVQEIQQMSESQNIPVAAICLPYL
;
A
#
# COMPACT_ATOMS: atom_id res chain seq x y z
N MET A 1 27.08 4.29 -39.53
CA MET A 1 25.79 3.82 -39.01
C MET A 1 25.82 4.02 -37.50
N CYS A 2 25.04 4.95 -36.97
CA CYS A 2 24.90 5.10 -35.52
C CYS A 2 23.76 4.18 -35.10
N ASP A 3 24.10 3.07 -34.45
CA ASP A 3 23.14 2.25 -33.70
C ASP A 3 22.61 3.08 -32.54
N LYS A 4 21.54 3.86 -32.78
CA LYS A 4 20.71 4.42 -31.72
C LYS A 4 19.76 3.33 -31.25
N SER A 5 20.27 2.36 -30.48
CA SER A 5 19.42 1.62 -29.54
C SER A 5 19.11 2.52 -28.34
N LEU A 6 18.40 3.63 -28.58
CA LEU A 6 17.71 4.31 -27.50
C LEU A 6 16.59 3.36 -27.06
N LEU A 7 16.94 2.50 -26.09
CA LEU A 7 16.01 1.84 -25.19
C LEU A 7 14.80 2.75 -24.98
N ARG A 8 13.59 2.23 -25.26
CA ARG A 8 12.31 2.92 -25.13
C ARG A 8 12.28 3.78 -23.85
N VAL A 9 12.61 5.06 -23.99
CA VAL A 9 12.46 6.04 -22.91
C VAL A 9 10.96 6.15 -22.72
N ARG A 10 10.48 5.96 -21.48
CA ARG A 10 9.05 6.11 -21.20
C ARG A 10 8.65 7.54 -21.50
N GLU A 11 7.61 7.69 -22.33
CA GLU A 11 7.07 9.01 -22.63
C GLU A 11 6.37 9.57 -21.39
N PRO A 12 6.39 10.90 -21.16
CA PRO A 12 5.84 11.49 -19.95
C PRO A 12 4.36 11.19 -19.72
N GLU A 13 3.55 11.15 -20.80
CA GLU A 13 2.13 10.76 -20.74
C GLU A 13 1.95 9.33 -20.25
N ALA A 14 2.84 8.41 -20.64
CA ALA A 14 2.78 7.02 -20.18
C ALA A 14 3.05 6.92 -18.67
N VAL A 15 4.01 7.71 -18.17
CA VAL A 15 4.31 7.77 -16.71
C VAL A 15 3.13 8.38 -15.94
N ALA A 16 2.46 9.40 -16.51
CA ALA A 16 1.25 9.98 -15.92
C ALA A 16 0.12 8.94 -15.76
N MET A 17 -0.09 8.11 -16.77
CA MET A 17 -1.08 7.04 -16.73
C MET A 17 -0.72 5.96 -15.69
N GLU A 18 0.57 5.63 -15.56
CA GLU A 18 1.08 4.68 -14.55
C GLU A 18 0.87 5.21 -13.13
N ILE A 19 1.13 6.50 -12.90
CA ILE A 19 0.85 7.17 -11.61
C ILE A 19 -0.64 7.07 -11.29
N ALA A 20 -1.52 7.52 -12.19
CA ALA A 20 -2.96 7.50 -11.96
C ALA A 20 -3.51 6.09 -11.70
N ALA A 21 -2.99 5.08 -12.41
CA ALA A 21 -3.35 3.69 -12.18
C ALA A 21 -2.89 3.20 -10.80
N THR A 22 -1.68 3.57 -10.38
CA THR A 22 -1.12 3.19 -9.08
C THR A 22 -1.85 3.88 -7.94
N GLU A 23 -2.21 5.15 -8.07
CA GLU A 23 -3.03 5.88 -7.10
C GLU A 23 -4.41 5.21 -6.92
N LYS A 24 -5.07 4.89 -8.03
CA LYS A 24 -6.34 4.16 -8.01
C LYS A 24 -6.19 2.82 -7.27
N ALA A 25 -5.11 2.08 -7.53
CA ALA A 25 -4.83 0.82 -6.84
C ALA A 25 -4.63 1.02 -5.32
N VAL A 26 -4.04 2.13 -4.87
CA VAL A 26 -3.93 2.45 -3.43
C VAL A 26 -5.32 2.68 -2.82
N TYR A 27 -6.19 3.46 -3.46
CA TYR A 27 -7.56 3.67 -2.97
C TYR A 27 -8.35 2.35 -2.87
N GLU A 28 -8.27 1.51 -3.90
CA GLU A 28 -8.91 0.20 -3.91
C GLU A 28 -8.34 -0.70 -2.80
N LEU A 29 -7.02 -0.69 -2.58
CA LEU A 29 -6.38 -1.45 -1.52
C LEU A 29 -6.85 -1.00 -0.13
N VAL A 30 -6.97 0.31 0.10
CA VAL A 30 -7.48 0.87 1.35
C VAL A 30 -8.93 0.45 1.59
N ALA A 31 -9.79 0.54 0.57
CA ALA A 31 -11.18 0.10 0.63
C ALA A 31 -11.29 -1.39 0.95
N ASN A 32 -10.54 -2.23 0.24
CA ASN A 32 -10.49 -3.67 0.44
C ASN A 32 -10.00 -4.04 1.85
N ALA A 33 -8.97 -3.37 2.36
CA ALA A 33 -8.45 -3.60 3.70
C ALA A 33 -9.47 -3.23 4.79
N ARG A 34 -10.27 -2.17 4.59
CA ARG A 34 -11.36 -1.80 5.50
C ARG A 34 -12.49 -2.82 5.47
N HIS A 35 -12.91 -3.22 4.27
CA HIS A 35 -13.95 -4.22 4.10
C HIS A 35 -13.55 -5.56 4.74
N PHE A 36 -12.31 -6.00 4.53
CA PHE A 36 -11.77 -7.19 5.17
C PHE A 36 -11.81 -7.10 6.71
N LEU A 37 -11.46 -5.94 7.28
CA LEU A 37 -11.54 -5.73 8.72
C LEU A 37 -12.97 -5.85 9.24
N GLU A 38 -13.95 -5.31 8.52
CA GLU A 38 -15.37 -5.43 8.87
C GLU A 38 -15.83 -6.89 8.85
N GLN A 39 -15.50 -7.62 7.78
CA GLN A 39 -15.81 -9.05 7.65
C GLN A 39 -15.16 -9.87 8.78
N SER A 40 -13.93 -9.53 9.18
CA SER A 40 -13.22 -10.25 10.25
C SER A 40 -13.95 -10.25 11.60
N ARG A 41 -14.82 -9.26 11.85
CA ARG A 41 -15.60 -9.17 13.10
C ARG A 41 -16.62 -10.30 13.25
N GLN A 42 -16.99 -10.95 12.15
CA GLN A 42 -17.98 -12.03 12.13
C GLN A 42 -17.33 -13.42 12.06
N MET A 43 -16.00 -13.51 12.01
CA MET A 43 -15.25 -14.76 11.75
C MET A 43 -14.93 -15.59 13.00
N GLY A 44 -15.39 -15.20 14.19
CA GLY A 44 -15.12 -15.96 15.43
C GLY A 44 -13.64 -16.05 15.81
N LEU A 45 -12.86 -15.01 15.53
CA LEU A 45 -11.41 -15.04 15.73
C LEU A 45 -11.00 -14.99 17.21
N VAL A 46 -9.93 -15.69 17.57
CA VAL A 46 -9.37 -15.78 18.93
C VAL A 46 -8.92 -14.42 19.46
N ARG A 47 -8.57 -13.49 18.56
CA ARG A 47 -8.24 -12.11 18.87
C ARG A 47 -8.86 -11.20 17.81
N ARG A 48 -9.20 -9.97 18.22
CA ARG A 48 -9.74 -8.96 17.31
C ARG A 48 -8.63 -8.44 16.41
N LEU A 49 -8.99 -8.02 15.21
CA LEU A 49 -8.11 -7.26 14.33
C LEU A 49 -8.24 -5.76 14.62
N ALA A 50 -7.16 -5.02 14.40
CA ALA A 50 -7.13 -3.57 14.46
C ALA A 50 -6.50 -2.98 13.20
N TYR A 51 -7.04 -1.84 12.77
CA TYR A 51 -6.54 -1.08 11.64
C TYR A 51 -5.51 -0.05 12.07
N ARG A 52 -4.48 0.12 11.24
CA ARG A 52 -3.49 1.17 11.32
C ARG A 52 -3.34 1.84 9.96
N THR A 53 -3.21 3.16 10.02
CA THR A 53 -2.95 4.02 8.89
C THR A 53 -1.49 4.46 8.93
N ILE A 54 -0.69 3.97 7.99
CA ILE A 54 0.69 4.42 7.80
C ILE A 54 0.66 5.50 6.72
N ALA A 55 1.03 6.73 7.10
CA ALA A 55 0.99 7.87 6.19
C ALA A 55 1.96 7.66 5.02
N VAL A 56 1.50 8.03 3.82
CA VAL A 56 2.32 8.18 2.62
C VAL A 56 2.83 9.62 2.62
N ALA A 57 4.14 9.80 2.75
CA ALA A 57 4.76 11.12 2.77
C ALA A 57 6.17 11.04 2.19
N HIS A 58 6.42 11.82 1.13
CA HIS A 58 7.71 11.94 0.48
C HIS A 58 7.81 13.30 -0.21
N PRO A 59 8.99 13.95 -0.27
CA PRO A 59 9.13 15.28 -0.88
C PRO A 59 8.63 15.39 -2.33
N ASN A 60 8.73 14.29 -3.08
CA ASN A 60 8.35 14.25 -4.50
C ASN A 60 6.88 13.85 -4.72
N LEU A 61 6.15 13.51 -3.66
CA LEU A 61 4.73 13.12 -3.75
C LEU A 61 3.85 14.33 -3.46
N PRO A 62 2.68 14.43 -4.11
CA PRO A 62 1.68 15.42 -3.73
C PRO A 62 1.10 15.10 -2.35
N GLU A 63 0.41 16.07 -1.76
CA GLU A 63 -0.30 15.87 -0.51
C GLU A 63 -1.57 15.05 -0.76
N TYR A 64 -1.63 13.86 -0.16
CA TYR A 64 -2.80 13.01 -0.25
C TYR A 64 -3.66 13.05 1.03
N PRO A 65 -4.99 12.88 0.91
CA PRO A 65 -5.87 12.81 2.07
C PRO A 65 -5.58 11.53 2.87
N ARG A 66 -4.90 11.66 4.00
CA ARG A 66 -4.47 10.53 4.87
C ARG A 66 -5.60 9.57 5.28
N LYS A 67 -6.86 10.02 5.27
CA LYS A 67 -8.01 9.15 5.58
C LYS A 67 -8.29 8.15 4.46
N GLU A 68 -7.96 8.45 3.22
CA GLU A 68 -8.37 7.67 2.06
C GLU A 68 -7.17 7.09 1.31
N PHE A 69 -6.01 7.72 1.47
CA PHE A 69 -4.78 7.34 0.81
C PHE A 69 -3.66 7.13 1.82
N HIS A 70 -3.35 5.86 2.09
CA HIS A 70 -2.34 5.45 3.04
C HIS A 70 -1.95 3.99 2.82
N ILE A 71 -0.83 3.56 3.42
CA ILE A 71 -0.48 2.14 3.43
C ILE A 71 -1.34 1.46 4.52
N PRO A 72 -2.25 0.54 4.16
CA PRO A 72 -3.07 -0.17 5.13
C PRO A 72 -2.22 -1.15 5.93
N SER A 73 -2.35 -1.12 7.25
CA SER A 73 -1.70 -2.08 8.14
C SER A 73 -2.73 -2.64 9.10
N ILE A 74 -2.88 -3.97 9.11
CA ILE A 74 -3.81 -4.66 10.00
C ILE A 74 -2.98 -5.54 10.93
N CYS A 75 -3.29 -5.48 12.23
CA CYS A 75 -2.63 -6.28 13.26
C CYS A 75 -3.68 -7.01 14.10
N TRP A 76 -3.26 -8.08 14.76
CA TRP A 76 -4.04 -8.64 15.85
C TRP A 76 -3.95 -7.69 17.05
N ALA A 77 -5.01 -7.60 17.84
CA ALA A 77 -5.11 -6.68 18.96
C ALA A 77 -5.43 -7.44 20.25
N GLU A 78 -4.61 -7.19 21.26
CA GLU A 78 -4.83 -7.59 22.64
C GLU A 78 -5.21 -6.35 23.45
N TYR A 79 -6.20 -6.48 24.31
CA TYR A 79 -6.69 -5.41 25.17
C TYR A 79 -6.52 -5.80 26.63
N GLU A 80 -5.69 -5.06 27.35
CA GLU A 80 -5.53 -5.14 28.80
C GLU A 80 -6.17 -3.89 29.41
N GLY A 81 -7.42 -4.00 29.83
CA GLY A 81 -8.24 -2.85 30.22
C GLY A 81 -8.38 -1.85 29.08
N LYS A 82 -7.86 -0.64 29.26
CA LYS A 82 -7.85 0.42 28.23
C LYS A 82 -6.62 0.38 27.31
N LYS A 83 -5.62 -0.46 27.60
CA LYS A 83 -4.38 -0.52 26.84
C LYS A 83 -4.51 -1.52 25.70
N ARG A 84 -4.20 -1.07 24.48
CA ARG A 84 -4.11 -1.94 23.30
C ARG A 84 -2.65 -2.30 23.03
N THR A 85 -2.40 -3.59 22.85
CA THR A 85 -1.12 -4.13 22.37
C THR A 85 -1.35 -4.76 21.00
N ASP A 86 -0.50 -4.40 20.06
CA ASP A 86 -0.63 -4.86 18.68
C ASP A 86 0.32 -6.02 18.45
N ILE A 87 -0.19 -7.08 17.83
CA ILE A 87 0.48 -8.34 17.65
C ILE A 87 0.56 -8.62 16.15
N THR A 88 1.78 -8.66 15.64
CA THR A 88 2.07 -8.95 14.23
C THR A 88 2.77 -10.29 14.05
N ASP A 89 3.13 -10.96 15.15
CA ASP A 89 3.80 -12.25 15.14
C ASP A 89 2.77 -13.39 15.20
N TRP A 90 2.87 -14.31 14.24
CA TRP A 90 2.04 -15.52 14.18
C TRP A 90 2.27 -16.42 15.40
N ALA A 91 3.50 -16.53 15.91
CA ALA A 91 3.81 -17.43 17.02
C ALA A 91 2.98 -17.08 18.27
N LYS A 92 2.80 -15.77 18.54
CA LYS A 92 1.94 -15.31 19.64
C LYS A 92 0.46 -15.66 19.43
N ILE A 93 -0.02 -15.67 18.17
CA ILE A 93 -1.40 -16.07 17.85
C ILE A 93 -1.62 -17.57 17.97
N ALA A 94 -0.64 -18.37 17.55
CA ALA A 94 -0.65 -19.82 17.73
C ALA A 94 -0.82 -20.19 19.21
N VAL A 95 -0.12 -19.51 20.13
CA VAL A 95 -0.29 -19.73 21.58
C VAL A 95 -1.72 -19.44 22.07
N TYR A 96 -2.40 -18.41 21.53
CA TYR A 96 -3.80 -18.19 21.89
C TYR A 96 -4.73 -19.27 21.35
N LEU A 97 -4.46 -19.78 20.15
CA LEU A 97 -5.21 -20.89 19.56
C LEU A 97 -5.01 -22.19 20.35
N ASP A 98 -3.79 -22.46 20.81
CA ASP A 98 -3.50 -23.59 21.69
C ASP A 98 -4.30 -23.49 23.00
N LYS A 99 -4.29 -22.31 23.64
CA LYS A 99 -5.04 -22.06 24.88
C LYS A 99 -6.56 -22.16 24.69
N ALA A 100 -7.06 -21.84 23.50
CA ALA A 100 -8.47 -21.98 23.16
C ALA A 100 -8.85 -23.41 22.74
N ASN A 101 -7.90 -24.35 22.72
CA ASN A 101 -8.07 -25.70 22.17
C ASN A 101 -8.64 -25.68 20.74
N ALA A 102 -8.17 -24.73 19.93
CA ALA A 102 -8.67 -24.51 18.58
C ALA A 102 -8.41 -25.73 17.69
N SER A 103 -9.45 -26.13 16.97
CA SER A 103 -9.42 -27.16 15.93
C SER A 103 -8.49 -26.78 14.78
N TYR A 104 -8.21 -27.77 13.92
CA TYR A 104 -7.38 -27.55 12.74
C TYR A 104 -7.99 -26.51 11.77
N ASP A 105 -9.30 -26.58 11.54
CA ASP A 105 -9.99 -25.65 10.63
C ASP A 105 -9.97 -24.21 11.15
N GLU A 106 -10.15 -24.03 12.47
CA GLU A 106 -10.01 -22.71 13.10
C GLU A 106 -8.59 -22.17 12.90
N ARG A 107 -7.56 -23.00 13.09
CA ARG A 107 -6.17 -22.59 12.86
C ARG A 107 -5.93 -22.18 11.41
N LEU A 108 -6.46 -22.92 10.44
CA LEU A 108 -6.37 -22.57 9.02
C LEU A 108 -7.03 -21.22 8.71
N LEU A 109 -8.22 -20.96 9.26
CA LEU A 109 -8.88 -19.67 9.14
C LEU A 109 -7.99 -18.53 9.67
N HIS A 110 -7.39 -18.71 10.84
CA HIS A 110 -6.51 -17.70 11.45
C HIS A 110 -5.22 -17.47 10.66
N ILE A 111 -4.62 -18.54 10.12
CA ILE A 111 -3.45 -18.42 9.24
C ILE A 111 -3.83 -17.62 7.99
N ARG A 112 -4.96 -17.94 7.36
CA ARG A 112 -5.42 -17.23 6.16
C ARG A 112 -5.62 -15.75 6.44
N VAL A 113 -6.32 -15.43 7.54
CA VAL A 113 -6.50 -14.05 8.00
C VAL A 113 -5.15 -13.36 8.21
N HIS A 114 -4.21 -14.02 8.91
CA HIS A 114 -2.89 -13.47 9.20
C HIS A 114 -2.08 -13.17 7.93
N LEU A 115 -2.12 -14.06 6.93
CA LEU A 115 -1.45 -13.87 5.65
C LEU A 115 -2.09 -12.74 4.85
N THR A 116 -3.43 -12.66 4.80
CA THR A 116 -4.14 -11.57 4.13
C THR A 116 -3.81 -10.20 4.75
N MET A 117 -3.71 -10.11 6.08
CA MET A 117 -3.27 -8.89 6.77
C MET A 117 -1.87 -8.44 6.31
N ARG A 118 -0.93 -9.38 6.21
CA ARG A 118 0.43 -9.11 5.75
C ARG A 118 0.44 -8.67 4.28
N GLN A 119 -0.41 -9.28 3.45
CA GLN A 119 -0.53 -8.94 2.04
C GLN A 119 -0.97 -7.49 1.83
N PHE A 120 -1.96 -6.99 2.57
CA PHE A 120 -2.37 -5.58 2.49
C PHE A 120 -1.21 -4.62 2.76
N HIS A 121 -0.43 -4.89 3.81
CA HIS A 121 0.71 -4.06 4.16
C HIS A 121 1.83 -4.13 3.11
N SER A 122 2.19 -5.33 2.64
CA SER A 122 3.23 -5.48 1.63
C SER A 122 2.84 -4.85 0.30
N GLU A 123 1.58 -5.01 -0.11
CA GLU A 123 1.07 -4.46 -1.35
C GLU A 123 1.00 -2.93 -1.27
N GLY A 124 0.55 -2.37 -0.15
CA GLY A 124 0.54 -0.92 0.05
C GLY A 124 1.96 -0.33 0.02
N ARG A 125 2.94 -1.02 0.61
CA ARG A 125 4.35 -0.62 0.50
C ARG A 125 4.85 -0.68 -0.94
N ARG A 126 4.50 -1.73 -1.69
CA ARG A 126 4.90 -1.91 -3.08
C ARG A 126 4.37 -0.77 -3.95
N LEU A 127 3.08 -0.45 -3.84
CA LEU A 127 2.45 0.65 -4.57
C LEU A 127 3.07 2.01 -4.19
N TYR A 128 3.36 2.22 -2.90
CA TYR A 128 4.03 3.43 -2.43
C TYR A 128 5.43 3.61 -3.05
N GLU A 129 6.23 2.56 -3.11
CA GLU A 129 7.56 2.66 -3.74
C GLU A 129 7.46 2.89 -5.25
N ILE A 130 6.47 2.32 -5.93
CA ILE A 130 6.20 2.61 -7.36
C ILE A 130 5.88 4.10 -7.55
N LEU A 131 4.94 4.65 -6.77
CA LEU A 131 4.60 6.08 -6.85
C LEU A 131 5.83 6.96 -6.63
N LYS A 132 6.66 6.66 -5.61
CA LYS A 132 7.88 7.42 -5.37
C LYS A 132 8.81 7.43 -6.59
N THR A 133 9.00 6.28 -7.23
CA THR A 133 9.85 6.15 -8.41
C THR A 133 9.26 6.91 -9.60
N ASP A 134 7.96 6.78 -9.85
CA ASP A 134 7.31 7.40 -11.01
C ASP A 134 7.26 8.94 -10.86
N TYR A 135 6.95 9.46 -9.67
CA TYR A 135 7.02 10.90 -9.40
C TYR A 135 8.45 11.46 -9.49
N ALA A 136 9.45 10.70 -9.01
CA ALA A 136 10.84 11.10 -9.19
C ALA A 136 11.22 11.15 -10.67
N LEU A 137 10.78 10.17 -11.47
CA LEU A 137 11.03 10.15 -12.91
C LEU A 137 10.39 11.36 -13.62
N VAL A 138 9.14 11.71 -13.28
CA VAL A 138 8.48 12.90 -13.82
C VAL A 138 9.27 14.17 -13.50
N GLN A 139 9.74 14.31 -12.26
CA GLN A 139 10.53 15.47 -11.84
C GLN A 139 11.85 15.59 -12.62
N GLU A 140 12.56 14.48 -12.82
CA GLU A 140 13.81 14.45 -13.60
C GLU A 140 13.56 14.77 -15.07
N ILE A 141 12.49 14.22 -15.68
CA ILE A 141 12.09 14.54 -17.06
C ILE A 141 11.83 16.05 -17.22
N GLN A 142 11.12 16.65 -16.25
CA GLN A 142 10.81 18.08 -16.28
C GLN A 142 12.09 18.92 -16.19
N GLN A 143 13.00 18.60 -15.26
CA GLN A 143 14.28 19.30 -15.13
C GLN A 143 15.14 19.17 -16.40
N MET A 144 15.18 17.98 -17.00
CA MET A 144 15.88 17.77 -18.28
C MET A 144 15.28 18.63 -19.39
N SER A 145 13.96 18.67 -19.52
CA SER A 145 13.29 19.50 -20.54
C SER A 145 13.59 20.99 -20.38
N GLU A 146 13.54 21.48 -19.14
CA GLU A 146 13.85 22.88 -18.80
C GLU A 146 15.31 23.22 -19.16
N SER A 147 16.26 22.33 -18.83
CA SER A 147 17.68 22.51 -19.15
C SER A 147 18.00 22.55 -20.66
N GLN A 148 17.12 21.96 -21.48
CA GLN A 148 17.30 21.82 -22.93
C GLN A 148 16.48 22.86 -23.73
N ASN A 149 15.79 23.80 -23.08
CA ASN A 149 14.86 24.75 -23.71
C ASN A 149 13.77 24.07 -24.57
N ILE A 150 13.38 22.84 -24.21
CA ILE A 150 12.26 22.15 -24.85
C ILE A 150 10.98 22.66 -24.16
N PRO A 151 9.98 23.19 -24.90
CA PRO A 151 8.77 23.70 -24.29
C PRO A 151 8.04 22.60 -23.50
N VAL A 152 7.87 22.81 -22.19
CA VAL A 152 7.16 21.91 -21.27
C VAL A 152 5.69 21.68 -21.70
N ALA A 153 5.13 22.56 -22.54
CA ALA A 153 3.82 22.39 -23.17
C ALA A 153 3.69 21.16 -24.09
N ALA A 154 4.80 20.49 -24.44
CA ALA A 154 4.80 19.19 -25.13
C ALA A 154 4.77 17.98 -24.17
N ILE A 155 4.80 18.21 -22.85
CA ILE A 155 4.93 17.20 -21.78
C ILE A 155 3.65 17.16 -20.93
N CYS A 156 2.49 17.45 -21.52
CA CYS A 156 1.20 17.58 -20.81
C CYS A 156 0.93 16.44 -19.80
N LEU A 157 1.14 16.74 -18.52
CA LEU A 157 0.55 16.01 -17.39
C LEU A 157 -0.84 16.61 -17.14
N PRO A 158 -1.92 15.82 -17.21
CA PRO A 158 -3.19 16.27 -16.68
C PRO A 158 -3.10 16.20 -15.16
N TYR A 159 -3.64 17.22 -14.48
CA TYR A 159 -3.81 17.37 -13.02
C TYR A 159 -2.66 18.08 -12.25
N LEU A 160 -2.80 19.41 -12.18
CA LEU A 160 -2.61 20.21 -10.96
C LEU A 160 -3.97 20.37 -10.28
#